data_AF-A0A183JVF3-F1
#
_entry.id   AF-A0A183JVF3-F1
#
_cell.length_a   1.000
_cell.length_b   1.000
_cell.length_c   1.000
_cell.angle_alpha   90.00
_cell.angle_beta   90.00
_cell.angle_gamma   90.00
#
_symmetry.space_group_name_H-M   'P 1'
#
loop_
_entity.id
_entity.type
_entity.pdbx_description
1 polymer ?
#
loop_
_entity_poly.entity_id
_entity_poly.type
_entity_poly.pdbx_seq_one_letter_code
_entity_poly.pdbx_strand_id
1 'polypeptide(L)'
;MLITNIHRRLGRWAEFFKGQFNWPAAPATSVKLSCPPWTVTTDPPNEAEVRKELQLVNRYKSLGPDDLPPALFKDGGDFLIKELTTSFTKV
;
A
#
# COMPACT_ATOMS: atom_id res chain seq x y z
N MET A 1 -19.97 -20.14 4.37
CA MET A 1 -19.72 -21.57 4.65
C MET A 1 -18.23 -21.85 4.46
N LEU A 2 -17.52 -22.23 5.52
CA LEU A 2 -16.06 -22.39 5.48
C LEU A 2 -15.68 -23.72 4.79
N ILE A 3 -14.75 -23.69 3.84
CA ILE A 3 -14.24 -24.89 3.16
C ILE A 3 -12.91 -25.26 3.78
N THR A 4 -12.96 -26.19 4.74
CA THR A 4 -11.79 -26.68 5.48
C THR A 4 -11.04 -27.80 4.76
N ASN A 5 -11.71 -28.52 3.85
CA ASN A 5 -11.09 -29.60 3.08
C ASN A 5 -10.33 -29.04 1.86
N ILE A 6 -9.05 -29.39 1.74
CA ILE A 6 -8.15 -28.87 0.70
C ILE A 6 -8.57 -29.26 -0.72
N HIS A 7 -9.06 -30.49 -0.94
CA HIS A 7 -9.50 -30.92 -2.28
C HIS A 7 -10.74 -30.15 -2.72
N ARG A 8 -11.68 -29.92 -1.81
CA ARG A 8 -12.88 -29.12 -2.09
C ARG A 8 -12.52 -27.66 -2.38
N ARG A 9 -11.52 -27.11 -1.70
CA ARG A 9 -11.00 -25.77 -1.98
C ARG A 9 -10.39 -25.73 -3.38
N LEU A 10 -9.47 -26.65 -3.70
CA LEU A 10 -8.84 -26.70 -5.02
C LEU A 10 -9.87 -26.83 -6.15
N GLY A 11 -10.92 -27.63 -5.98
CA GLY A 11 -12.02 -27.72 -6.94
C GLY A 11 -12.73 -26.37 -7.17
N ARG A 12 -13.05 -25.64 -6.10
CA ARG A 12 -13.66 -24.29 -6.21
C ARG A 12 -12.73 -23.26 -6.86
N TRP A 13 -11.43 -23.33 -6.57
CA TRP A 13 -10.44 -22.49 -7.23
C TRP A 13 -10.37 -22.79 -8.73
N ALA A 14 -10.38 -24.06 -9.12
CA ALA A 14 -10.42 -24.46 -10.52
C ALA A 14 -11.68 -23.96 -11.25
N GLU A 15 -12.85 -24.07 -10.63
CA GLU A 15 -14.11 -23.51 -11.16
C GLU A 15 -14.02 -21.99 -11.33
N PHE A 16 -13.50 -21.28 -10.33
CA PHE A 16 -13.33 -19.82 -10.35
C PHE A 16 -12.43 -19.36 -11.49
N PHE A 17 -11.25 -19.96 -11.62
CA PHE A 17 -10.32 -19.63 -12.71
C PHE A 17 -10.89 -19.98 -14.07
N LYS A 18 -11.55 -21.14 -14.20
CA LYS A 18 -12.21 -21.51 -15.46
C LYS A 18 -13.29 -20.50 -15.84
N GLY A 19 -14.06 -19.98 -14.89
CA GLY A 19 -14.98 -18.88 -15.13
C GLY A 19 -14.25 -17.64 -15.65
N GLN A 20 -13.24 -17.18 -14.92
CA GLN A 20 -12.50 -15.95 -15.21
C GLN A 20 -11.83 -15.95 -16.60
N PHE A 21 -11.21 -17.06 -17.00
CA PHE A 21 -10.54 -17.17 -18.30
C PHE A 21 -11.50 -17.33 -19.48
N ASN A 22 -12.73 -17.76 -19.23
CA ASN A 22 -13.77 -17.86 -20.26
C ASN A 22 -14.72 -16.65 -20.26
N TRP A 23 -14.43 -15.60 -19.49
CA TRP A 23 -15.19 -14.37 -19.59
C TRP A 23 -14.97 -13.74 -20.97
N PRO A 24 -16.05 -13.24 -21.60
CA PRO A 24 -15.90 -12.49 -22.83
C PRO A 24 -14.93 -11.34 -22.57
N ALA A 25 -14.09 -11.03 -23.56
CA ALA A 25 -13.21 -9.88 -23.49
C ALA A 25 -14.06 -8.67 -23.06
N ALA A 26 -13.64 -8.01 -21.98
CA ALA A 26 -14.29 -6.79 -21.55
C ALA A 26 -14.42 -5.87 -22.77
N PRO A 27 -15.58 -5.24 -23.01
CA PRO A 27 -15.70 -4.25 -24.08
C PRO A 27 -14.50 -3.32 -24.03
N ALA A 28 -13.86 -3.07 -25.17
CA ALA A 28 -12.65 -2.24 -25.28
C ALA A 28 -12.85 -0.80 -24.76
N THR A 29 -14.08 -0.45 -24.36
CA THR A 29 -14.37 0.53 -23.33
C THR A 29 -13.75 0.12 -22.00
N SER A 30 -12.41 0.14 -21.94
CA SER A 30 -11.78 0.58 -20.71
C SER A 30 -12.41 1.93 -20.43
N VAL A 31 -13.34 1.96 -19.48
CA VAL A 31 -13.55 3.19 -18.73
C VAL A 31 -12.17 3.43 -18.19
N LYS A 32 -11.43 4.32 -18.87
CA LYS A 32 -10.25 4.95 -18.33
C LYS A 32 -10.80 5.52 -17.05
N LEU A 33 -10.65 4.77 -15.95
CA LEU A 33 -10.81 5.30 -14.63
C LEU A 33 -9.77 6.41 -14.67
N SER A 34 -10.26 7.61 -14.93
CA SER A 34 -9.48 8.83 -14.84
C SER A 34 -9.20 8.92 -13.35
N CYS A 35 -8.24 8.12 -12.89
CA CYS A 35 -7.54 8.41 -11.67
C CYS A 35 -7.10 9.85 -11.89
N PRO A 36 -7.62 10.80 -11.09
CA PRO A 36 -7.10 12.15 -11.17
C PRO A 36 -5.59 12.03 -11.08
N PRO A 37 -4.83 12.77 -11.90
CA PRO A 37 -3.38 12.74 -11.80
C PRO A 37 -3.05 12.99 -10.34
N TRP A 38 -2.51 11.99 -9.67
CA TRP A 38 -2.09 12.14 -8.30
C TRP A 38 -1.03 13.23 -8.36
N THR A 39 -1.31 14.39 -7.78
CA THR A 39 -0.34 15.47 -7.63
C THR A 39 0.65 15.04 -6.55
N VAL A 40 1.42 14.00 -6.85
CA VAL A 40 2.59 13.61 -6.09
C VAL A 40 3.68 14.52 -6.60
N THR A 41 4.07 15.50 -5.79
CA THR A 41 5.26 16.30 -6.08
C THR A 41 6.44 15.32 -6.15
N THR A 42 7.24 15.42 -7.21
CA THR A 42 8.46 14.60 -7.37
C THR A 42 9.66 15.23 -6.67
N ASP A 43 9.48 16.43 -6.11
CA ASP A 43 10.50 17.10 -5.33
C ASP A 43 10.82 16.30 -4.07
N PRO A 44 12.08 16.34 -3.60
CA PRO A 44 12.43 15.74 -2.34
C PRO A 44 11.55 16.29 -1.21
N PRO A 45 11.03 15.42 -0.32
CA PRO A 45 10.17 15.83 0.77
C PRO A 45 10.93 16.69 1.79
N ASN A 46 10.26 17.69 2.34
CA ASN A 46 10.83 18.51 3.40
C ASN A 46 10.71 17.85 4.78
N GLU A 47 11.47 18.34 5.76
CA GLU A 47 11.47 17.78 7.12
C GLU A 47 10.07 17.77 7.78
N ALA A 48 9.26 18.79 7.55
CA ALA A 48 7.90 18.90 8.10
C ALA A 48 6.93 17.91 7.45
N GLU A 49 7.08 17.61 6.15
CA GLU A 49 6.34 16.56 5.45
C GLU A 49 6.71 15.19 6.00
N VAL A 50 8.00 14.89 6.12
CA VAL A 50 8.48 13.63 6.73
C VAL A 50 7.96 13.50 8.16
N ARG A 51 8.01 14.56 8.97
CA ARG A 51 7.47 14.57 10.33
C ARG A 51 5.96 14.31 10.37
N LYS A 52 5.19 14.90 9.45
CA LYS A 52 3.73 14.72 9.36
C LYS A 52 3.37 13.29 9.01
N GLU A 53 4.03 12.71 8.01
CA GLU A 53 3.80 11.32 7.61
C GLU A 53 4.22 10.34 8.71
N LEU A 54 5.37 10.57 9.35
CA LEU A 54 5.82 9.76 10.49
C LEU A 54 4.81 9.77 11.66
N GLN A 55 4.15 10.92 11.91
CA GLN A 55 3.07 11.01 12.90
C GLN A 55 1.80 10.25 12.49
N LEU A 56 1.50 10.15 11.20
CA LEU A 56 0.37 9.35 10.70
C LEU A 56 0.65 7.85 10.87
N VAL A 57 1.87 7.42 10.54
CA VAL A 57 2.35 6.05 10.74
C VAL A 57 2.29 5.67 12.22
N ASN A 58 2.85 6.49 13.12
CA ASN A 58 2.81 6.22 14.56
C ASN A 58 1.39 6.19 15.16
N ARG A 59 0.37 6.74 14.47
CA ARG A 59 -1.03 6.71 14.91
C ARG A 59 -1.85 5.56 14.29
N TYR A 60 -1.21 4.60 13.61
CA TYR A 60 -1.89 3.55 12.83
C TYR A 60 -2.90 4.12 11.83
N LYS A 61 -2.67 5.34 11.35
CA LYS A 61 -3.48 5.98 10.31
C LYS A 61 -2.93 5.68 8.91
N SER A 62 -1.80 5.00 8.82
CA SER A 62 -1.28 4.48 7.55
C SER A 62 -2.21 3.36 7.05
N LEU A 63 -2.30 3.19 5.73
CA LEU A 63 -3.23 2.26 5.08
C LEU A 63 -2.80 0.78 5.17
N GLY A 64 -1.84 0.42 6.02
CA GLY A 64 -1.34 -0.95 6.14
C GLY A 64 -0.78 -1.29 7.52
N PRO A 65 -0.69 -2.58 7.88
CA PRO A 65 0.01 -3.02 9.07
C PRO A 65 1.50 -2.71 8.91
N ASP A 66 1.95 -1.70 9.64
CA ASP A 66 3.31 -1.16 9.58
C ASP A 66 4.31 -2.08 10.28
N ASP A 67 3.85 -2.93 11.23
CA ASP A 67 4.65 -3.76 12.15
C ASP A 67 5.79 -3.01 12.88
N LEU A 68 5.79 -1.66 12.83
CA LEU A 68 6.81 -0.83 13.44
C LEU A 68 6.52 -0.63 14.93
N PRO A 69 7.51 -0.90 15.82
CA PRO A 69 7.29 -0.76 17.25
C PRO A 69 7.15 0.74 17.62
N PRO A 70 6.17 1.12 18.46
CA PRO A 70 5.99 2.51 18.91
C PRO A 70 7.23 3.14 19.57
N ALA A 71 8.12 2.32 20.14
CA ALA A 71 9.37 2.76 20.75
C ALA A 71 10.31 3.43 19.73
N LEU A 72 10.29 2.97 18.47
CA LEU A 72 11.11 3.52 17.38
C LEU A 72 10.79 5.00 17.13
N PHE A 73 9.52 5.38 17.23
CA PHE A 73 9.08 6.76 17.04
C PHE A 73 9.28 7.66 18.26
N LYS A 74 9.39 7.09 19.47
CA LYS A 74 9.55 7.86 20.72
C LYS A 74 11.01 8.21 20.99
N ASP A 75 11.91 7.24 20.86
CA ASP A 75 13.32 7.43 21.22
C ASP A 75 14.15 7.94 20.02
N GLY A 76 13.73 7.58 18.80
CA GLY A 76 14.45 7.88 17.56
C GLY A 76 13.78 8.91 16.66
N GLY A 77 12.67 9.53 17.04
CA GLY A 77 11.83 10.33 16.14
C GLY A 77 12.58 11.40 15.34
N ASP A 78 13.36 12.25 16.01
CA ASP A 78 14.12 13.32 15.33
C ASP A 78 15.31 12.77 14.51
N PHE A 79 15.91 11.66 14.93
CA PHE A 79 16.96 10.97 14.15
C PHE A 79 16.38 10.38 12.87
N LEU A 80 15.23 9.70 12.96
CA LEU A 80 14.51 9.13 11.82
C LEU A 80 14.10 10.21 10.82
N ILE A 81 13.61 11.35 11.29
CA ILE A 81 13.23 12.47 10.44
C ILE A 81 14.42 12.96 9.62
N LYS A 82 15.60 13.13 10.24
CA LYS A 82 16.81 13.58 9.55
C LYS A 82 17.34 12.54 8.56
N GLU A 83 17.40 11.28 8.95
CA GLU A 83 17.88 10.20 8.08
C GLU A 83 16.96 9.96 6.88
N LEU A 84 15.64 9.98 7.09
CA LEU A 84 14.67 9.84 6.01
C LEU A 84 14.75 11.02 5.04
N THR A 85 14.78 12.25 5.54
CA THR A 85 14.93 13.45 4.69
C THR A 85 16.23 13.40 3.87
N THR A 86 17.33 12.97 4.49
CA THR A 86 18.62 12.79 3.79
C THR A 86 18.56 11.66 2.75
N SER A 87 17.87 10.56 3.05
CA SER A 87 17.72 9.43 2.13
C SER A 87 16.94 9.80 0.87
N PHE A 88 15.88 10.61 1.00
CA PHE A 88 15.08 11.05 -0.15
C PHE A 88 15.71 12.19 -0.97
N THR A 89 16.69 12.91 -0.42
CA THR A 89 17.41 13.99 -1.11
C THR A 89 18.66 13.52 -1.85
N LYS A 90 19.14 12.31 -1.59
CA LYS A 90 20.35 11.74 -2.20
C LYS A 90 20.09 10.94 -3.49
N VAL A 91 18.93 11.13 -4.13
CA VAL A 91 18.53 10.43 -5.36
C VAL A 91 19.30 10.95 -6.57
#